data_AF-A0ABD2NRP3-F1
#
_entry.id   AF-A0ABD2NRP3-F1
#
_cell.length_a   1.000
_cell.length_b   1.000
_cell.length_c   1.000
_cell.angle_alpha   90.00
_cell.angle_beta   90.00
_cell.angle_gamma   90.00
#
_symmetry.space_group_name_H-M   'P 1'
#
loop_
_entity.id
_entity.type
_entity.pdbx_description
1 polymer ?
#
loop_
_entity_poly.entity_id
_entity_poly.type
_entity_poly.pdbx_seq_one_letter_code
_entity_poly.pdbx_strand_id
1 'polypeptide(L)'
;MQGLVKIIQGMREKPIEHWIKEVATISEEFKMEPVLQNKQISKKKRQHVKFFENESRTLDQNGLISEDIKVVFDKILTEIETRVEGAKSLHENFAFLSGHAMLNMSTDDLQKNVADLSRKYSKDLNAVNICQKLAIEN
;
A
#
# COMPACT_ATOMS: atom_id res chain seq x y z
N MET A 1 5.12 -8.07 8.68
CA MET A 1 4.27 -7.57 7.57
C MET A 1 2.82 -8.00 7.70
N GLN A 2 2.51 -9.30 7.89
CA GLN A 2 1.13 -9.79 8.03
C GLN A 2 0.33 -9.08 9.15
N GLY A 3 0.96 -8.75 10.29
CA GLY A 3 0.29 -8.00 11.36
C GLY A 3 -0.15 -6.59 10.93
N LEU A 4 0.72 -5.86 10.21
CA LEU A 4 0.41 -4.52 9.70
C LEU A 4 -0.73 -4.55 8.68
N VAL A 5 -0.69 -5.51 7.75
CA VAL A 5 -1.76 -5.72 6.76
C VAL A 5 -3.11 -5.94 7.45
N LYS A 6 -3.15 -6.82 8.46
CA LYS A 6 -4.36 -7.08 9.25
C LYS A 6 -4.88 -5.84 9.97
N ILE A 7 -3.99 -5.03 10.53
CA ILE A 7 -4.37 -3.77 11.19
C ILE A 7 -5.01 -2.81 10.17
N ILE A 8 -4.39 -2.61 9.02
CA ILE A 8 -4.87 -1.68 7.98
C ILE A 8 -6.18 -2.19 7.36
N GLN A 9 -6.31 -3.50 7.14
CA GLN A 9 -7.57 -4.13 6.72
C GLN A 9 -8.67 -3.89 7.76
N GLY A 10 -8.36 -4.09 9.05
CA GLY A 10 -9.29 -3.81 10.14
C GLY A 10 -9.69 -2.33 10.22
N MET A 11 -8.81 -1.40 9.86
CA MET A 11 -9.15 0.03 9.74
C MET A 11 -10.08 0.30 8.55
N ARG A 12 -9.79 -0.29 7.39
CA ARG A 12 -10.58 -0.15 6.17
C ARG A 12 -12.02 -0.63 6.33
N GLU A 13 -12.24 -1.69 7.10
CA GLU A 13 -13.56 -2.28 7.34
C GLU A 13 -14.44 -1.44 8.27
N LYS A 14 -13.86 -0.49 9.00
CA LYS A 14 -14.64 0.36 9.90
C LYS A 14 -15.54 1.33 9.11
N PRO A 15 -16.78 1.55 9.58
CA PRO A 15 -17.68 2.49 8.94
C PRO A 15 -17.20 3.94 9.14
N ILE A 16 -17.58 4.84 8.24
CA ILE A 16 -17.07 6.22 8.21
C ILE A 16 -17.40 7.00 9.48
N GLU A 17 -18.51 6.68 10.13
CA GLU A 17 -18.98 7.25 11.39
C GLU A 17 -17.97 7.03 12.52
N HIS A 18 -17.25 5.90 12.50
CA HIS A 18 -16.18 5.63 13.45
C HIS A 18 -15.06 6.67 13.32
N TRP A 19 -14.62 6.91 12.09
CA TRP A 19 -13.54 7.85 11.79
C TRP A 19 -13.95 9.30 12.04
N ILE A 20 -15.19 9.67 11.72
CA ILE A 20 -15.74 10.99 12.04
C ILE A 20 -15.69 11.23 13.56
N LYS A 21 -16.10 10.24 14.36
CA LYS A 21 -16.06 10.34 15.82
C LYS A 21 -14.64 10.47 16.36
N GLU A 22 -13.72 9.66 15.84
CA GLU A 22 -12.31 9.67 16.26
C GLU A 22 -11.63 11.00 15.94
N VAL A 23 -11.86 11.53 14.73
CA VAL A 23 -11.36 12.85 14.32
C VAL A 23 -11.97 13.97 15.17
N ALA A 24 -13.24 13.88 15.55
CA ALA A 24 -13.87 14.86 16.43
C ALA A 24 -13.20 14.90 17.81
N THR A 25 -12.97 13.72 18.43
CA THR A 25 -12.26 13.61 19.71
C THR A 25 -10.86 14.18 19.65
N ILE A 26 -10.10 13.86 18.59
CA ILE A 26 -8.74 14.40 18.38
C ILE A 26 -8.82 15.93 18.20
N SER A 27 -9.76 16.44 17.40
CA SER A 27 -9.88 17.89 17.16
C SER A 27 -10.12 18.68 18.45
N GLU A 28 -10.95 18.12 19.36
CA GLU A 28 -11.18 18.68 20.70
C GLU A 28 -9.89 18.72 21.55
N GLU A 29 -9.11 17.63 21.56
CA GLU A 29 -7.82 17.56 22.26
C GLU A 29 -6.83 18.60 21.76
N PHE A 30 -6.79 18.82 20.43
CA PHE A 30 -5.88 19.77 19.79
C PHE A 30 -6.43 21.20 19.69
N LYS A 31 -7.61 21.49 20.28
CA LYS A 31 -8.31 22.79 20.18
C LYS A 31 -8.47 23.28 18.73
N MET A 32 -8.62 22.35 17.79
CA MET A 32 -8.89 22.64 16.40
C MET A 32 -10.39 22.64 16.17
N GLU A 33 -10.93 23.70 15.55
CA GLU A 33 -12.29 23.62 15.05
C GLU A 33 -12.35 22.62 13.88
N PRO A 34 -13.22 21.60 13.95
CA PRO A 34 -13.39 20.69 12.83
C PRO A 34 -13.93 21.47 11.62
N VAL A 35 -13.13 21.52 10.55
CA VAL A 35 -13.50 22.15 9.26
C VAL A 35 -14.68 21.42 8.60
N LEU A 36 -14.95 20.18 9.01
CA LEU A 36 -16.16 19.43 8.70
C LEU A 36 -17.31 19.96 9.55
N GLN A 37 -17.64 21.24 9.41
CA GLN A 37 -18.95 21.72 9.81
C GLN A 37 -19.95 20.92 8.98
N ASN A 38 -20.83 20.17 9.66
CA ASN A 38 -22.10 19.77 9.08
C ASN A 38 -22.71 21.02 8.45
N LYS A 39 -22.55 21.20 7.14
CA LYS A 39 -23.24 22.26 6.42
C LYS A 39 -24.71 21.86 6.46
N GLN A 40 -25.38 22.20 7.57
CA GLN A 40 -26.82 22.33 7.57
C GLN A 40 -27.12 23.39 6.52
N ILE A 41 -27.53 22.92 5.35
CA ILE A 41 -28.01 23.79 4.29
C ILE A 41 -29.22 24.51 4.88
N SER A 42 -29.01 25.76 5.25
CA SER A 42 -30.08 26.60 5.79
C SER A 42 -31.21 26.60 4.75
N LYS A 43 -32.40 26.17 5.15
CA LYS A 43 -33.59 26.13 4.30
C LYS A 43 -33.89 27.55 3.82
N LYS A 44 -33.38 27.94 2.66
CA LYS A 44 -33.78 29.21 2.03
C LYS A 44 -35.24 29.07 1.64
N LYS A 45 -36.13 29.81 2.32
CA LYS A 45 -37.51 30.04 1.86
C LYS A 45 -37.44 30.66 0.47
N ARG A 46 -37.75 29.88 -0.57
CA ARG A 46 -38.09 30.43 -1.89
C ARG A 46 -39.59 30.65 -1.92
N GLN A 47 -39.96 31.88 -2.22
CA GLN A 47 -41.33 32.34 -2.33
C GLN A 47 -41.96 31.74 -3.60
N HIS A 48 -43.06 31.02 -3.38
CA HIS A 48 -44.11 30.65 -4.32
C HIS A 48 -43.92 29.52 -5.37
N VAL A 49 -44.74 28.49 -5.12
CA VAL A 49 -45.48 27.58 -6.03
C VAL A 49 -44.79 26.29 -6.52
N LYS A 50 -45.51 25.19 -6.19
CA LYS A 50 -45.33 23.76 -6.49
C LYS A 50 -44.31 23.02 -5.64
N PHE A 51 -44.86 22.29 -4.65
CA PHE A 51 -44.28 21.10 -4.05
C PHE A 51 -43.94 20.10 -5.15
N PHE A 52 -42.74 20.22 -5.70
CA PHE A 52 -41.97 19.02 -5.96
C PHE A 52 -41.23 18.77 -4.65
N GLU A 53 -41.57 17.67 -3.97
CA GLU A 53 -40.55 16.92 -3.26
C GLU A 53 -39.50 16.57 -4.31
N ASN A 54 -38.61 17.53 -4.58
CA ASN A 54 -37.28 17.18 -4.97
C ASN A 54 -36.81 16.36 -3.78
N GLU A 55 -36.83 15.04 -3.94
CA GLU A 55 -35.76 14.17 -3.47
C GLU A 55 -34.47 14.82 -3.96
N SER A 56 -34.09 15.89 -3.25
CA SER A 56 -32.86 16.59 -3.46
C SER A 56 -31.86 15.49 -3.28
N ARG A 57 -31.13 15.21 -4.36
CA ARG A 57 -29.88 14.48 -4.38
C ARG A 57 -28.95 15.11 -3.33
N THR A 58 -29.20 14.86 -2.06
CA THR A 58 -28.20 14.55 -1.06
C THR A 58 -27.59 13.26 -1.55
N LEU A 59 -26.79 13.35 -2.62
CA LEU A 59 -25.72 12.39 -2.80
C LEU A 59 -24.97 12.47 -1.48
N ASP A 60 -25.13 11.41 -0.72
CA ASP A 60 -24.65 11.24 0.64
C ASP A 60 -23.16 11.59 0.66
N GLN A 61 -22.84 12.82 1.08
CA GLN A 61 -21.46 13.30 1.11
C GLN A 61 -20.60 12.39 1.99
N ASN A 62 -21.22 11.73 2.98
CA ASN A 62 -20.56 10.73 3.82
C ASN A 62 -20.26 9.45 3.04
N GLY A 63 -21.14 9.04 2.13
CA GLY A 63 -20.91 7.94 1.19
C GLY A 63 -19.73 8.20 0.26
N LEU A 64 -19.64 9.38 -0.34
CA LEU A 64 -18.52 9.76 -1.21
C LEU A 64 -17.18 9.81 -0.44
N ILE A 65 -17.17 10.42 0.75
CA ILE A 65 -15.98 10.45 1.61
C ILE A 65 -15.60 9.02 2.06
N SER A 66 -16.58 8.16 2.34
CA SER A 66 -16.33 6.76 2.71
C SER A 66 -15.66 5.98 1.58
N GLU A 67 -16.11 6.16 0.34
CA GLU A 67 -15.50 5.54 -0.84
C GLU A 67 -14.07 6.03 -1.03
N ASP A 68 -13.82 7.33 -0.96
CA ASP A 68 -12.48 7.91 -1.11
C ASP A 68 -11.50 7.38 -0.05
N ILE A 69 -11.92 7.28 1.21
CA ILE A 69 -11.08 6.74 2.28
C ILE A 69 -10.77 5.25 2.05
N LYS A 70 -11.74 4.46 1.56
CA LYS A 70 -11.49 3.04 1.21
C LYS A 70 -10.49 2.92 0.08
N VAL A 71 -10.56 3.77 -0.94
CA VAL A 71 -9.58 3.81 -2.04
C VAL A 71 -8.18 4.12 -1.52
N VAL A 72 -8.04 5.02 -0.55
CA VAL A 72 -6.74 5.30 0.10
C VAL A 72 -6.22 4.06 0.83
N PHE A 73 -7.05 3.39 1.62
CA PHE A 73 -6.64 2.15 2.29
C PHE A 73 -6.26 1.04 1.31
N ASP A 74 -7.02 0.86 0.23
CA ASP A 74 -6.72 -0.11 -0.83
C ASP A 74 -5.36 0.17 -1.46
N LYS A 75 -5.08 1.43 -1.80
CA LYS A 75 -3.79 1.82 -2.37
C LYS A 75 -2.63 1.54 -1.41
N ILE A 76 -2.79 1.82 -0.12
CA ILE A 76 -1.78 1.52 0.90
C ILE A 76 -1.53 0.01 0.97
N LEU A 77 -2.58 -0.80 1.00
CA LEU A 77 -2.48 -2.26 1.05
C LEU A 77 -1.76 -2.80 -0.18
N THR A 78 -2.15 -2.38 -1.39
CA THR A 78 -1.50 -2.79 -2.64
C THR A 78 -0.02 -2.42 -2.67
N GLU A 79 0.34 -1.22 -2.21
CA GLU A 79 1.75 -0.79 -2.15
C GLU A 79 2.56 -1.66 -1.17
N ILE A 80 2.00 -1.97 0.00
CA ILE A 80 2.64 -2.86 0.99
C ILE A 80 2.87 -4.24 0.39
N GLU A 81 1.84 -4.83 -0.24
CA GLU A 81 1.93 -6.14 -0.87
C GLU A 81 2.97 -6.15 -1.99
N THR A 82 2.95 -5.15 -2.86
CA THR A 82 3.91 -5.00 -3.96
C THR A 82 5.35 -4.94 -3.46
N ARG A 83 5.60 -4.19 -2.37
CA ARG A 83 6.94 -4.11 -1.77
C ARG A 83 7.38 -5.41 -1.12
N VAL A 84 6.46 -6.12 -0.46
CA VAL A 84 6.77 -7.44 0.12
C VAL A 84 7.14 -8.43 -0.96
N GLU A 85 6.33 -8.50 -2.02
CA GLU A 85 6.58 -9.44 -3.11
C GLU A 85 7.87 -9.08 -3.86
N GLY A 86 8.12 -7.78 -4.08
CA GLY A 86 9.38 -7.29 -4.64
C GLY A 86 10.58 -7.69 -3.78
N ALA A 87 10.51 -7.52 -2.46
CA ALA A 87 11.57 -7.91 -1.54
C ALA A 87 11.78 -9.43 -1.49
N LYS A 88 10.68 -10.21 -1.56
CA LYS A 88 10.73 -11.68 -1.60
C LYS A 88 11.37 -12.17 -2.90
N SER A 89 10.94 -11.65 -4.05
CA SER A 89 11.53 -11.98 -5.34
C SER A 89 13.01 -11.60 -5.38
N LEU A 90 13.38 -10.43 -4.84
CA LEU A 90 14.77 -10.02 -4.72
C LEU A 90 15.55 -11.02 -3.85
N HIS A 91 15.04 -11.36 -2.67
CA HIS A 91 15.67 -12.35 -1.80
C HIS A 91 15.89 -13.69 -2.51
N GLU A 92 14.88 -14.21 -3.20
CA GLU A 92 14.96 -15.48 -3.94
C GLU A 92 16.03 -15.44 -5.05
N ASN A 93 16.11 -14.34 -5.80
CA ASN A 93 17.12 -14.18 -6.85
C ASN A 93 18.55 -14.24 -6.31
N PHE A 94 18.77 -13.79 -5.07
CA PHE A 94 20.08 -13.73 -4.43
C PHE A 94 20.28 -14.80 -3.36
N ALA A 95 19.31 -15.70 -3.13
CA ALA A 95 19.33 -16.67 -2.04
C ALA A 95 20.52 -17.64 -2.11
N PHE A 96 21.02 -17.89 -3.32
CA PHE A 96 22.21 -18.72 -3.57
C PHE A 96 23.50 -18.11 -3.00
N LEU A 97 23.52 -16.80 -2.72
CA LEU A 97 24.64 -16.11 -2.05
C LEU A 97 24.54 -16.17 -0.51
N SER A 98 23.53 -16.86 0.04
CA SER A 98 23.50 -17.09 1.48
C SER A 98 24.67 -17.98 1.89
N GLY A 99 25.25 -17.73 3.07
CA GLY A 99 26.39 -18.53 3.55
C GLY A 99 26.12 -20.04 3.58
N HIS A 100 24.87 -20.43 3.86
CA HIS A 100 24.48 -21.84 3.79
C HIS A 100 24.48 -22.39 2.35
N ALA A 101 23.95 -21.64 1.38
CA ALA A 101 23.95 -22.07 -0.01
C ALA A 101 25.37 -22.12 -0.58
N MET A 102 26.21 -21.11 -0.32
CA MET A 102 27.58 -21.07 -0.82
C MET A 102 28.46 -22.22 -0.32
N LEU A 103 28.24 -22.72 0.90
CA LEU A 103 29.01 -23.83 1.46
C LEU A 103 28.56 -25.21 0.95
N ASN A 104 27.32 -25.34 0.47
CA ASN A 104 26.72 -26.62 0.10
C ASN A 104 26.44 -26.76 -1.40
N MET A 105 26.60 -25.69 -2.17
CA MET A 105 26.38 -25.64 -3.62
C MET A 105 27.67 -25.97 -4.37
N SER A 106 27.55 -26.71 -5.48
CA SER A 106 28.69 -26.95 -6.37
C SER A 106 29.12 -25.67 -7.09
N THR A 107 30.40 -25.59 -7.49
CA THR A 107 30.91 -24.46 -8.27
C THR A 107 30.14 -24.28 -9.58
N ASP A 108 29.72 -25.38 -10.22
CA ASP A 108 28.95 -25.35 -11.47
C ASP A 108 27.56 -24.77 -11.27
N ASP A 109 26.86 -25.16 -10.21
CA ASP A 109 25.55 -24.61 -9.85
C ASP A 109 25.65 -23.13 -9.48
N LEU A 110 26.73 -22.75 -8.79
CA LEU A 110 27.00 -21.36 -8.43
C LEU A 110 27.23 -20.50 -9.68
N GLN A 111 28.06 -20.96 -10.61
CA GLN A 111 28.30 -20.29 -11.90
C GLN A 111 27.01 -20.15 -12.72
N LYS A 112 26.17 -21.18 -12.73
CA LYS A 112 24.86 -21.14 -13.40
C LYS A 112 23.95 -20.06 -12.78
N ASN A 113 23.81 -20.05 -11.45
CA ASN A 113 22.99 -19.06 -10.76
C ASN A 113 23.49 -17.63 -10.98
N VAL A 114 24.81 -17.42 -11.01
CA VAL A 114 25.43 -16.13 -11.34
C VAL A 114 25.15 -15.70 -12.77
N ALA A 115 25.21 -16.63 -13.72
CA ALA A 115 24.90 -16.34 -15.13
C ALA A 115 23.42 -15.97 -15.30
N ASP A 116 22.52 -16.70 -14.65
CA ASP A 116 21.07 -16.42 -14.67
C ASP A 116 20.76 -15.07 -14.01
N LEU A 117 21.38 -14.77 -12.87
CA LEU A 117 21.27 -13.48 -12.18
C LEU A 117 21.79 -12.34 -13.08
N SER A 118 22.95 -12.53 -13.71
CA SER A 118 23.56 -11.53 -14.59
C SER A 118 22.73 -11.28 -15.85
N ARG A 119 22.02 -12.29 -16.36
CA ARG A 119 21.07 -12.10 -17.45
C ARG A 119 19.87 -11.27 -16.98
N LYS A 120 19.36 -11.53 -15.77
CA LYS A 120 18.22 -10.81 -15.19
C LYS A 120 18.54 -9.34 -14.88
N TYR A 121 19.77 -9.07 -14.43
CA TYR A 121 20.26 -7.73 -14.08
C TYR A 121 21.40 -7.29 -15.01
N SER A 122 21.23 -7.49 -16.33
CA SER A 122 22.29 -7.28 -17.32
C SER A 122 22.80 -5.84 -17.46
N LYS A 123 22.05 -4.87 -16.91
CA LYS A 123 22.48 -3.47 -16.86
C LYS A 123 23.50 -3.23 -15.76
N ASP A 124 23.44 -4.01 -14.69
CA ASP A 124 24.20 -3.80 -13.46
C ASP A 124 25.27 -4.87 -13.24
N LEU A 125 25.07 -6.08 -13.79
CA LEU A 125 25.92 -7.24 -13.56
C LEU A 125 26.55 -7.77 -14.86
N ASN A 126 27.83 -8.10 -14.78
CA ASN A 126 28.58 -8.75 -15.85
C ASN A 126 28.95 -10.18 -15.43
N ALA A 127 28.28 -11.16 -16.04
CA ALA A 127 28.46 -12.58 -15.76
C ALA A 127 29.92 -13.04 -15.88
N VAL A 128 30.63 -12.57 -16.91
CA VAL A 128 31.99 -12.99 -17.22
C VAL A 128 32.94 -12.60 -16.08
N ASN A 129 32.81 -11.37 -15.59
CA ASN A 129 33.67 -10.86 -14.51
C ASN A 129 33.42 -11.62 -13.19
N ILE A 130 32.16 -11.90 -12.88
CA ILE A 130 31.80 -12.60 -11.64
C ILE A 130 32.21 -14.08 -11.70
N CYS A 131 31.92 -14.79 -12.79
CA CYS A 131 32.33 -16.18 -12.96
C CYS A 131 33.85 -16.35 -12.98
N GLN A 132 34.60 -15.41 -13.56
CA GLN A 132 36.06 -15.44 -13.52
C GLN A 132 36.61 -15.37 -12.10
N LYS A 133 36.04 -14.52 -11.23
CA LYS A 133 36.45 -14.44 -9.82
C LYS A 133 36.18 -15.74 -9.07
N LEU A 134 35.03 -16.37 -9.31
CA LEU A 134 34.67 -17.65 -8.69
C LEU A 134 35.56 -18.82 -9.14
N ALA A 135 36.15 -18.73 -10.34
CA ALA A 135 37.06 -19.75 -10.86
C ALA A 135 38.51 -19.59 -10.35
N ILE A 136 38.88 -18.42 -9.79
CA ILE A 136 40.25 -18.13 -9.31
C ILE A 136 40.42 -18.50 -7.83
N GLU A 137 39.33 -18.60 -7.06
CA GLU A 137 39.35 -18.93 -5.62
C GLU A 137 39.16 -20.43 -5.29
N ASN A 138 39.11 -21.30 -6.30
CA ASN A 138 39.22 -22.77 -6.15
C ASN A 138 40.63 -23.24 -6.49
#